data_AF-A0A925A2F4-F1
#
_entry.id   AF-A0A925A2F4-F1
#
_cell.length_a   1.000
_cell.length_b   1.000
_cell.length_c   1.000
_cell.angle_alpha   90.00
_cell.angle_beta   90.00
_cell.angle_gamma   90.00
#
_symmetry.space_group_name_H-M   'P 1'
#
loop_
_entity.id
_entity.type
_entity.pdbx_description
1 polymer ?
#
loop_
_entity_poly.entity_id
_entity_poly.type
_entity_poly.pdbx_seq_one_letter_code
_entity_poly.pdbx_strand_id
1 'polypeptide(L)'
;SIGELADQLGIDRAGFEQTVTEFNGSIDRGIALDPTVKDNRLAATTPPKSNWASPLETGPFYAYPVTCGITFTFGGLKGDTDGRVLDESGMPIPGLFAVGEALGGLFSGNYPGGSGLAAGAVFGRRAGMVA
;
A
#
# COMPACT_ATOMS: atom_id res chain seq x y z
N SER A 1 -15.49 23.83 -8.20
CA SER A 1 -15.42 23.89 -6.73
C SER A 1 -15.53 22.48 -6.15
N ILE A 2 -15.40 22.29 -4.84
CA ILE A 2 -15.63 20.99 -4.19
C ILE A 2 -17.07 20.52 -4.43
N GLY A 3 -18.06 21.40 -4.27
CA GLY A 3 -19.47 21.07 -4.53
C GLY A 3 -19.75 20.70 -5.98
N GLU A 4 -19.21 21.45 -6.94
CA GLU A 4 -19.36 21.11 -8.37
C GLU A 4 -18.71 19.75 -8.73
N LEU A 5 -17.63 19.37 -8.04
CA LEU A 5 -17.02 18.06 -8.23
C LEU A 5 -17.92 16.94 -7.68
N ALA A 6 -18.60 17.15 -6.55
CA ALA A 6 -19.61 16.20 -6.07
C ALA A 6 -20.75 16.00 -7.07
N ASP A 7 -21.25 17.10 -7.66
CA ASP A 7 -22.31 17.06 -8.67
C ASP A 7 -21.87 16.25 -9.90
N GLN A 8 -20.62 16.41 -10.36
CA GLN A 8 -20.05 15.63 -11.47
C GLN A 8 -19.88 14.15 -11.14
N LEU A 9 -19.62 13.81 -9.88
CA LEU A 9 -19.46 12.44 -9.40
C LEU A 9 -20.80 11.76 -9.07
N GLY A 10 -21.90 12.52 -8.98
CA GLY A 10 -23.20 12.00 -8.58
C GLY A 10 -23.26 11.55 -7.12
N ILE A 11 -22.49 12.19 -6.23
CA ILE A 11 -22.45 11.89 -4.79
C ILE A 11 -23.13 12.99 -3.98
N ASP A 12 -23.40 12.75 -2.69
CA ASP A 12 -23.97 13.76 -1.80
C ASP A 12 -23.05 14.97 -1.66
N ARG A 13 -23.51 16.11 -2.19
CA ARG A 13 -22.78 17.37 -2.17
C ARG A 13 -22.51 17.89 -0.77
N ALA A 14 -23.53 17.89 0.09
CA ALA A 14 -23.42 18.47 1.43
C ALA A 14 -22.46 17.65 2.29
N GLY A 15 -22.61 16.32 2.28
CA GLY A 15 -21.69 15.41 2.96
C GLY A 15 -20.27 15.48 2.42
N PHE A 16 -20.08 15.64 1.11
CA PHE A 16 -18.74 15.81 0.52
C PHE A 16 -18.07 17.11 0.95
N GLU A 17 -18.77 18.24 0.89
CA GLU A 17 -18.27 19.54 1.35
C GLU A 17 -17.95 19.53 2.86
N GLN A 18 -18.82 18.90 3.67
CA GLN A 18 -18.58 18.71 5.10
C GLN A 18 -17.33 17.86 5.35
N THR A 19 -17.17 16.73 4.66
CA THR A 19 -16.00 15.85 4.80
C THR A 19 -14.71 16.59 4.52
N VAL A 20 -14.66 17.39 3.44
CA VAL A 20 -13.47 18.18 3.09
C VAL A 20 -13.21 19.29 4.12
N THR A 21 -14.27 19.92 4.63
CA THR A 21 -14.17 20.95 5.67
C THR A 21 -13.61 20.38 6.97
N GLU A 22 -14.12 19.24 7.43
CA GLU A 22 -13.65 18.55 8.63
C GLU A 22 -12.21 18.07 8.47
N PHE A 23 -11.87 17.48 7.32
CA PHE A 23 -10.50 17.10 7.00
C PHE A 23 -9.55 18.31 7.09
N ASN A 24 -9.86 19.39 6.38
CA ASN A 24 -9.04 20.61 6.35
C ASN A 24 -8.92 21.27 7.73
N GLY A 25 -10.00 21.26 8.52
CA GLY A 25 -10.05 21.83 9.86
C GLY A 25 -9.29 21.01 10.90
N SER A 26 -9.09 19.71 10.66
CA SER A 26 -8.35 18.82 11.57
C SER A 26 -6.83 18.89 11.45
N ILE A 27 -6.31 19.60 10.43
CA ILE A 27 -4.87 19.68 10.17
C ILE A 27 -4.24 20.71 11.09
N ASP A 28 -3.23 20.30 11.87
CA ASP A 28 -2.39 21.25 12.60
C ASP A 28 -1.52 22.04 11.60
N ARG A 29 -1.93 23.28 11.34
CA ARG A 29 -1.25 24.17 10.40
C ARG A 29 0.04 24.78 10.99
N GLY A 30 0.31 24.62 12.29
CA GLY A 30 1.54 25.06 12.94
C GLY A 30 2.75 24.18 12.63
N ILE A 31 2.52 22.93 12.21
CA ILE A 31 3.57 22.00 11.79
C ILE A 31 3.86 22.24 10.30
N ALA A 32 5.06 22.66 9.93
CA ALA A 32 5.42 22.83 8.52
C ALA A 32 5.33 21.50 7.75
N LEU A 33 4.83 21.55 6.51
CA LEU A 33 4.86 20.39 5.61
C LEU A 33 6.31 20.12 5.19
N ASP A 34 6.82 18.93 5.51
CA ASP A 34 8.10 18.46 5.00
C ASP A 34 7.92 17.08 4.34
N PRO A 35 7.88 17.02 2.99
CA PRO A 35 7.66 15.78 2.27
C PRO A 35 8.84 14.80 2.35
N THR A 36 9.97 15.21 2.92
CA THR A 36 11.21 14.42 2.96
C THR A 36 11.38 13.62 4.26
N VAL A 37 10.59 13.93 5.28
CA VAL A 37 10.62 13.26 6.60
C VAL A 37 9.22 12.92 7.07
N LYS A 38 9.09 12.07 8.09
CA LYS A 38 7.83 11.87 8.81
C LYS A 38 7.56 13.11 9.68
N ASP A 39 6.90 14.10 9.09
CA ASP A 39 6.69 15.44 9.67
C ASP A 39 5.68 15.48 10.82
N ASN A 40 4.95 14.39 11.07
CA ASN A 40 3.85 14.32 12.04
C ASN A 40 2.75 15.37 11.80
N ARG A 41 2.65 15.92 10.59
CA ARG A 41 1.55 16.81 10.21
C ARG A 41 0.30 15.97 9.96
N LEU A 42 -0.55 15.88 10.97
CA LEU A 42 -1.67 14.94 11.08
C LEU A 42 -2.98 15.50 10.50
N ALA A 43 -3.91 14.60 10.14
CA ALA A 43 -5.35 14.90 10.02
C ALA A 43 -6.18 13.83 10.74
N ALA A 44 -7.31 14.23 11.31
CA ALA A 44 -8.19 13.36 12.09
C ALA A 44 -9.09 12.49 11.20
N THR A 45 -8.49 11.55 10.47
CA THR A 45 -9.19 10.54 9.65
C THR A 45 -9.19 9.17 10.34
N THR A 46 -9.98 8.23 9.83
CA THR A 46 -9.93 6.81 10.25
C THR A 46 -9.66 5.92 9.04
N PRO A 47 -8.49 5.24 8.96
CA PRO A 47 -7.33 5.37 9.86
C PRO A 47 -6.70 6.78 9.80
N PRO A 48 -5.94 7.19 10.82
CA PRO A 48 -5.38 8.53 10.89
C PRO A 48 -4.36 8.77 9.77
N LYS A 49 -4.45 9.94 9.12
CA LYS A 49 -3.39 10.44 8.25
C LYS A 49 -2.26 10.94 9.14
N SER A 50 -1.28 10.08 9.36
CA SER A 50 -0.24 10.26 10.38
C SER A 50 0.85 11.29 10.04
N ASN A 51 0.99 11.63 8.76
CA ASN A 51 2.02 12.54 8.23
C ASN A 51 1.50 13.20 6.94
N TRP A 52 2.15 14.30 6.57
CA TRP A 52 1.96 14.99 5.29
C TRP A 52 0.50 15.36 4.99
N ALA A 53 -0.26 15.76 6.01
CA ALA A 53 -1.63 16.22 5.81
C ALA A 53 -1.64 17.61 5.15
N SER A 54 -2.12 17.69 3.92
CA SER A 54 -2.24 18.93 3.16
C SER A 54 -3.72 19.29 2.95
N PRO A 55 -4.14 20.54 3.22
CA PRO A 55 -5.52 20.94 3.03
C PRO A 55 -5.91 20.93 1.54
N LEU A 56 -7.15 20.55 1.26
CA LEU A 56 -7.78 20.56 -0.05
C LEU A 56 -8.57 21.87 -0.22
N GLU A 57 -7.87 22.96 -0.53
CA GLU A 57 -8.46 24.31 -0.59
C GLU A 57 -8.23 25.02 -1.94
N THR A 58 -7.20 24.62 -2.69
CA THR A 58 -6.85 25.23 -3.98
C THR A 58 -7.19 24.28 -5.12
N GLY A 59 -8.10 24.71 -6.00
CA GLY A 59 -8.44 23.98 -7.21
C GLY A 59 -7.37 24.11 -8.33
N PRO A 60 -7.55 23.42 -9.47
CA PRO A 60 -8.68 22.54 -9.79
C PRO A 60 -8.68 21.26 -8.92
N PHE A 61 -9.88 20.79 -8.59
CA PHE A 61 -10.07 19.56 -7.81
C PHE A 61 -10.26 18.37 -8.75
N TYR A 62 -9.74 17.22 -8.34
CA TYR A 62 -9.79 15.97 -9.09
C TYR A 62 -10.33 14.85 -8.21
N ALA A 63 -11.03 13.92 -8.81
CA ALA A 63 -11.48 12.69 -8.17
C ALA A 63 -11.21 11.50 -9.08
N TYR A 64 -10.87 10.38 -8.45
CA TYR A 64 -10.59 9.12 -9.13
C TYR A 64 -11.50 8.06 -8.51
N PRO A 65 -12.41 7.45 -9.29
CA PRO A 65 -13.14 6.28 -8.83
C PRO A 65 -12.15 5.15 -8.53
N VAL A 66 -12.21 4.61 -7.32
CA VAL A 66 -11.35 3.49 -6.90
C VAL A 66 -12.21 2.29 -6.55
N THR A 67 -11.71 1.10 -6.87
CA THR A 67 -12.33 -0.18 -6.52
C THR A 67 -11.25 -1.18 -6.13
N CYS A 68 -11.65 -2.31 -5.55
CA CYS A 68 -10.74 -3.39 -5.22
C CYS A 68 -10.18 -4.02 -6.50
N GLY A 69 -8.85 -4.16 -6.55
CA GLY A 69 -8.14 -4.94 -7.56
C GLY A 69 -7.20 -5.93 -6.88
N ILE A 70 -7.09 -7.13 -7.44
CA ILE A 70 -6.12 -8.12 -6.97
C ILE A 70 -4.77 -7.79 -7.61
N THR A 71 -3.80 -7.36 -6.81
CA THR A 71 -2.43 -7.09 -7.29
C THR A 71 -1.61 -8.38 -7.39
N PHE A 72 -1.66 -9.24 -6.37
CA PHE A 72 -1.00 -10.55 -6.31
C PHE A 72 -1.59 -11.38 -5.17
N THR A 73 -1.23 -12.66 -5.09
CA THR A 73 -1.68 -13.60 -4.06
C THR A 73 -0.57 -13.91 -3.07
N PHE A 74 -0.88 -14.03 -1.78
CA PHE A 74 0.12 -14.35 -0.75
C PHE A 74 0.51 -15.85 -0.71
N GLY A 75 -0.27 -16.69 -1.39
CA GLY A 75 0.02 -18.11 -1.53
C GLY A 75 1.19 -18.36 -2.48
N GLY A 76 1.56 -19.63 -2.62
CA GLY A 76 2.63 -20.07 -3.50
C GLY A 76 3.23 -21.38 -3.03
N LEU A 77 4.34 -21.77 -3.66
CA LEU A 77 5.11 -22.94 -3.25
C LEU A 77 5.82 -22.66 -1.93
N LYS A 78 5.80 -23.63 -1.02
CA LYS A 78 6.59 -23.55 0.20
C LYS A 78 8.07 -23.64 -0.17
N GLY A 79 8.87 -22.69 0.29
CA GLY A 79 10.32 -22.69 0.07
C GLY A 79 11.11 -22.41 1.35
N ASP A 80 12.40 -22.72 1.32
CA ASP A 80 13.34 -22.32 2.36
C ASP A 80 13.87 -20.89 2.15
N THR A 81 14.84 -20.49 2.97
CA THR A 81 15.42 -19.14 2.91
C THR A 81 16.28 -18.89 1.66
N ASP A 82 16.59 -19.92 0.88
CA ASP A 82 17.27 -19.82 -0.41
C ASP A 82 16.31 -19.94 -1.61
N GLY A 83 15.01 -20.09 -1.36
CA GLY A 83 13.99 -20.25 -2.39
C GLY A 83 13.91 -21.67 -2.97
N ARG A 84 14.53 -22.68 -2.34
CA ARG A 84 14.39 -24.08 -2.77
C ARG A 84 12.98 -24.56 -2.43
N VAL A 85 12.29 -25.15 -3.39
CA VAL A 85 10.92 -25.66 -3.15
C VAL A 85 10.99 -26.87 -2.24
N LEU A 86 10.13 -26.90 -1.22
CA LEU A 86 10.04 -27.98 -0.25
C LEU A 86 8.90 -28.93 -0.61
N ASP A 87 9.15 -30.23 -0.47
CA ASP A 87 8.11 -31.26 -0.54
C ASP A 87 7.25 -31.32 0.75
N GLU A 88 6.32 -32.27 0.80
CA GLU A 88 5.41 -32.47 1.94
C GLU A 88 6.15 -32.88 3.23
N SER A 89 7.34 -33.47 3.11
CA SER A 89 8.20 -33.81 4.26
C SER A 89 9.06 -32.63 4.72
N GLY A 90 9.04 -31.52 3.99
CA GLY A 90 9.85 -30.33 4.24
C GLY A 90 11.26 -30.42 3.66
N MET A 91 11.52 -31.38 2.77
CA MET A 91 12.83 -31.56 2.14
C MET A 91 12.92 -30.78 0.82
N PRO A 92 14.08 -30.16 0.51
CA PRO A 92 14.27 -29.48 -0.77
C PRO A 92 14.16 -30.45 -1.96
N ILE A 93 13.36 -30.08 -2.96
CA ILE A 93 13.28 -30.78 -4.23
C ILE A 93 14.51 -30.38 -5.08
N PRO A 94 15.41 -31.32 -5.43
CA PRO A 94 16.65 -30.99 -6.12
C PRO A 94 16.40 -30.27 -7.47
N GLY A 95 17.06 -29.13 -7.64
CA GLY A 95 17.00 -28.33 -8.87
C GLY A 95 15.74 -27.47 -9.04
N LEU A 96 14.81 -27.46 -8.06
CA LEU A 96 13.58 -26.68 -8.13
C LEU A 96 13.59 -25.49 -7.17
N PHE A 97 13.39 -24.29 -7.72
CA PHE A 97 13.36 -23.03 -6.97
C PHE A 97 12.10 -22.23 -7.28
N ALA A 98 11.62 -21.47 -6.28
CA ALA A 98 10.51 -20.53 -6.40
C ALA A 98 10.90 -19.20 -5.75
N VAL A 99 10.64 -18.09 -6.44
CA VAL A 99 11.00 -16.73 -6.00
C VAL A 99 9.88 -15.76 -6.39
N GLY A 100 9.88 -14.58 -5.76
CA GLY A 100 8.83 -13.58 -5.98
C GLY A 100 7.46 -14.13 -5.60
N GLU A 101 6.43 -13.79 -6.38
CA GLU A 101 5.04 -14.15 -6.09
C GLU A 101 4.72 -15.65 -6.29
N ALA A 102 5.68 -16.45 -6.77
CA ALA A 102 5.56 -17.91 -6.79
C ALA A 102 5.93 -18.55 -5.43
N LEU A 103 6.63 -17.83 -4.56
CA LEU A 103 7.04 -18.28 -3.23
C LEU A 103 5.95 -17.92 -2.21
N GLY A 104 5.38 -18.94 -1.58
CA GLY A 104 4.34 -18.78 -0.56
C GLY A 104 4.90 -18.59 0.85
N GLY A 105 4.06 -18.03 1.73
CA GLY A 105 4.33 -17.99 3.18
C GLY A 105 5.12 -16.79 3.67
N LEU A 106 5.45 -15.84 2.80
CA LEU A 106 6.11 -14.59 3.19
C LEU A 106 5.13 -13.59 3.82
N PHE A 107 3.89 -13.57 3.34
CA PHE A 107 2.84 -12.65 3.80
C PHE A 107 1.64 -13.42 4.32
N SER A 108 1.04 -12.93 5.40
CA SER A 108 -0.23 -13.43 5.93
C SER A 108 -0.99 -12.29 6.60
N GLY A 109 -2.31 -12.21 6.38
CA GLY A 109 -3.19 -11.17 6.94
C GLY A 109 -3.00 -9.75 6.40
N ASN A 110 -1.77 -9.33 6.12
CA ASN A 110 -1.45 -8.01 5.56
C ASN A 110 -0.17 -8.05 4.70
N TYR A 111 0.04 -7.00 3.91
CA TYR A 111 1.19 -6.82 3.03
C TYR A 111 1.91 -5.49 3.32
N PRO A 112 3.20 -5.51 3.68
CA PRO A 112 4.02 -4.31 3.71
C PRO A 112 4.24 -3.79 2.29
N GLY A 113 3.78 -2.57 2.00
CA GLY A 113 3.92 -1.97 0.67
C GLY A 113 5.36 -2.01 0.12
N GLY A 114 5.51 -2.45 -1.13
CA GLY A 114 6.80 -2.58 -1.82
C GLY A 114 7.58 -3.87 -1.53
N SER A 115 7.16 -4.68 -0.56
CA SER A 115 7.92 -5.88 -0.16
C SER A 115 7.85 -7.04 -1.16
N GLY A 116 6.89 -7.10 -2.08
CA GLY A 116 6.82 -8.14 -3.12
C GLY A 116 7.97 -8.05 -4.12
N LEU A 117 8.30 -6.84 -4.57
CA LEU A 117 9.49 -6.60 -5.41
C LEU A 117 10.78 -6.91 -4.64
N ALA A 118 10.85 -6.52 -3.37
CA ALA A 118 11.99 -6.84 -2.52
C ALA A 118 12.17 -8.35 -2.33
N ALA A 119 11.07 -9.09 -2.14
CA ALA A 119 11.06 -10.54 -2.06
C ALA A 119 11.59 -11.17 -3.36
N GLY A 120 11.06 -10.74 -4.51
CA GLY A 120 11.54 -11.19 -5.82
C GLY A 120 13.05 -10.98 -6.01
N ALA A 121 13.56 -9.79 -5.67
CA ALA A 121 14.98 -9.48 -5.80
C ALA A 121 15.87 -10.30 -4.84
N VAL A 122 15.48 -10.39 -3.57
CA VAL A 122 16.26 -11.09 -2.54
C VAL A 122 16.28 -12.59 -2.79
N PHE A 123 15.11 -13.23 -2.89
CA PHE A 123 15.04 -14.67 -3.12
C PHE A 123 15.56 -15.05 -4.51
N GLY A 124 15.32 -14.22 -5.54
CA GLY A 124 15.91 -14.39 -6.86
C GLY A 124 17.43 -14.44 -6.83
N ARG A 125 18.06 -13.48 -6.12
CA ARG A 125 19.52 -13.46 -5.95
C ARG A 125 20.02 -14.67 -5.16
N ARG A 126 19.35 -15.04 -4.08
CA ARG A 126 19.75 -16.19 -3.24
C ARG A 126 19.67 -17.50 -4.02
N ALA A 127 18.56 -17.76 -4.69
CA ALA A 127 18.38 -18.94 -5.53
C ALA A 127 19.49 -19.04 -6.59
N GLY A 128 19.78 -17.94 -7.29
CA GLY A 128 20.86 -17.91 -8.29
C GLY A 128 22.29 -18.08 -7.74
N MET A 129 22.51 -17.93 -6.44
CA MET A 129 23.83 -18.18 -5.80
C MET A 129 24.03 -19.64 -5.39
N VAL A 130 22.95 -20.40 -5.23
CA VAL A 130 23.00 -21.80 -4.74
C VAL A 130 22.55 -22.83 -5.78
N ALA A 131 21.98 -22.37 -6.90
CA ALA A 131 21.70 -23.18 -8.08
C ALA A 131 22.99 -23.48 -8.85
#